data_AF-A0AA39QLC5-F1
#
_entry.id   AF-A0AA39QLC5-F1
#
_cell.length_a   1.000
_cell.length_b   1.000
_cell.length_c   1.000
_cell.angle_alpha   90.00
_cell.angle_beta   90.00
_cell.angle_gamma   90.00
#
_symmetry.space_group_name_H-M   'P 1'
#
loop_
_entity.id
_entity.type
_entity.pdbx_description
1 polymer ?
#
loop_
_entity_poly.entity_id
_entity_poly.type
_entity_poly.pdbx_seq_one_letter_code
_entity_poly.pdbx_strand_id
1 'polypeptide(L)'
;MSSFADILELLVQGHASKFDYDFPESLSSLLKTNNLPSQSDTKVLEDLSKRVSGALRLITSDMESLIGVHSQLKKIEDHLLHVDADIKIAMSSIERLPVEILVQVFKAATSEMGDALDMRWEPFVISRVCHKWRFVATEQCPEMWTKFMLEHAVWDDMEDPAALLSLVLSRGAERSLEFSFDARAGKNVTEYESENDSGEYLSDEDNDVIYARRPRKDDIVAEAILQDLVRHCHQWRDVHFSIPARLFSLLSPIRGNLPALIRFCLDGAAEDYGVQSSIPEVFILDGAPLLKTVSLSSSRIKLPVLNPEGVPNLTSYTDDRPLISGDLTLRQHFLNIIRTSPHLKSFSIKHCCSETIVVG
;
A
#
# COMPACT_ATOMS: atom_id res chain seq x y z
N MET A 1 8.90 -1.21 37.67
CA MET A 1 7.97 -2.17 38.30
C MET A 1 8.84 -3.21 38.96
N SER A 2 8.86 -3.30 40.29
CA SER A 2 9.64 -4.33 40.98
C SER A 2 9.09 -5.71 40.61
N SER A 3 9.99 -6.65 40.30
CA SER A 3 9.64 -8.02 39.95
C SER A 3 8.90 -8.68 41.11
N PHE A 4 8.00 -9.63 40.82
CA PHE A 4 7.38 -10.46 41.87
C PHE A 4 8.46 -11.19 42.70
N ALA A 5 9.60 -11.50 42.08
CA ALA A 5 10.78 -12.00 42.77
C ALA A 5 11.32 -11.00 43.80
N ASP A 6 11.40 -9.70 43.46
CA ASP A 6 11.87 -8.65 44.38
C ASP A 6 10.90 -8.47 45.57
N ILE A 7 9.59 -8.61 45.35
CA ILE A 7 8.58 -8.53 46.42
C ILE A 7 8.68 -9.74 47.35
N LEU A 8 8.85 -10.95 46.79
CA LEU A 8 9.08 -12.15 47.58
C LEU A 8 10.40 -12.07 48.35
N GLU A 9 11.45 -11.54 47.74
CA GLU A 9 12.75 -11.36 48.38
C GLU A 9 12.67 -10.32 49.50
N LEU A 10 11.95 -9.21 49.31
CA LEU A 10 11.68 -8.22 50.36
C LEU A 10 10.84 -8.78 51.52
N LEU A 11 9.84 -9.63 51.24
CA LEU A 11 9.06 -10.32 52.27
C LEU A 11 9.93 -11.32 53.03
N VAL A 12 10.73 -12.12 52.33
CA VAL A 12 11.65 -13.10 52.94
C VAL A 12 12.70 -12.37 53.80
N GLN A 13 13.29 -11.28 53.31
CA GLN A 13 14.31 -10.51 54.03
C GLN A 13 13.72 -9.74 55.23
N GLY A 14 12.50 -9.22 55.09
CA GLY A 14 11.74 -8.57 56.17
C GLY A 14 11.33 -9.51 57.30
N HIS A 15 11.22 -10.82 57.02
CA HIS A 15 10.99 -11.85 58.04
C HIS A 15 12.29 -12.50 58.52
N ALA A 16 13.32 -12.65 57.68
CA ALA A 16 14.63 -13.19 58.05
C ALA A 16 15.30 -12.42 59.19
N SER A 17 15.19 -11.10 59.20
CA SER A 17 15.67 -10.24 60.30
C SER A 17 14.91 -10.43 61.63
N LYS A 18 13.74 -11.09 61.60
CA LYS A 18 12.96 -11.47 62.80
C LYS A 18 13.24 -12.90 63.26
N PHE A 19 14.02 -13.68 62.50
CA PHE A 19 14.49 -15.02 62.89
C PHE A 19 15.80 -15.00 63.67
N ASP A 20 16.48 -13.85 63.77
CA ASP A 20 17.66 -13.62 64.63
C ASP A 20 17.20 -13.49 66.10
N TYR A 21 16.51 -14.51 66.58
CA TYR A 21 16.22 -14.69 67.99
C TYR A 21 17.48 -15.29 68.63
N ASP A 22 18.36 -14.43 69.14
CA ASP A 22 19.23 -14.83 70.23
C ASP A 22 18.32 -15.19 71.41
N PHE A 23 18.05 -16.49 71.56
CA PHE A 23 17.37 -17.02 72.73
C PHE A 23 18.13 -16.51 73.95
N PRO A 24 17.50 -15.75 74.86
CA PRO A 24 18.18 -15.30 76.05
C PRO A 24 18.76 -16.51 76.77
N GLU A 25 20.04 -16.47 77.16
CA GLU A 25 20.67 -17.56 77.93
C GLU A 25 19.87 -17.87 79.22
N SER A 26 19.12 -16.87 79.72
CA SER A 26 18.16 -16.99 80.83
C SER A 26 16.98 -17.94 80.56
N LEU A 27 16.56 -18.12 79.30
CA LEU A 27 15.48 -19.05 78.95
C LEU A 27 15.98 -20.51 79.00
N SER A 28 17.23 -20.73 78.59
CA SER A 28 17.89 -22.04 78.68
C SER A 28 18.12 -22.51 80.12
N SER A 29 18.35 -21.59 81.07
CA SER A 29 18.47 -21.93 82.50
C SER A 29 17.11 -22.16 83.16
N LEU A 30 16.07 -21.45 82.74
CA LEU A 30 14.68 -21.66 83.18
C LEU A 30 14.11 -22.99 82.70
N LEU A 31 14.42 -23.44 81.47
CA LEU A 31 13.97 -24.73 80.95
C LEU A 31 14.69 -25.94 81.57
N LYS A 32 15.83 -25.73 82.23
CA LYS A 32 16.66 -26.77 82.87
C LYS A 32 16.38 -26.93 84.38
N THR A 33 15.54 -26.07 84.96
CA THR A 33 15.25 -26.08 86.40
C THR A 33 13.73 -26.17 86.65
N ASN A 34 13.29 -27.07 87.53
CA ASN A 34 11.88 -27.17 87.96
C ASN A 34 11.49 -26.09 89.00
N ASN A 35 12.28 -25.02 89.13
CA ASN A 35 12.02 -23.95 90.09
C ASN A 35 10.98 -22.98 89.52
N LEU A 36 10.11 -22.46 90.39
CA LEU A 36 9.09 -21.50 89.99
C LEU A 36 9.79 -20.20 89.49
N PRO A 37 9.49 -19.69 88.28
CA PRO A 37 10.13 -18.49 87.76
C PRO A 37 9.85 -17.28 88.66
N SER A 38 10.86 -16.41 88.84
CA SER A 38 10.71 -15.19 89.62
C SER A 38 9.78 -14.19 88.91
N GLN A 39 9.22 -13.21 89.64
CA GLN A 39 8.31 -12.20 89.04
C GLN A 39 8.94 -11.41 87.87
N SER A 40 10.27 -11.27 87.84
CA SER A 40 11.00 -10.67 86.71
C SER A 40 11.07 -11.61 85.51
N ASP A 41 11.28 -12.91 85.73
CA ASP A 41 11.37 -13.91 84.67
C ASP A 41 10.02 -14.12 83.99
N THR A 42 8.92 -14.06 84.76
CA THR A 42 7.56 -14.14 84.21
C THR A 42 7.25 -13.00 83.25
N LYS A 43 7.73 -11.78 83.53
CA LYS A 43 7.53 -10.63 82.62
C LYS A 43 8.32 -10.78 81.32
N VAL A 44 9.56 -11.27 81.40
CA VAL A 44 10.41 -11.53 80.22
C VAL A 44 9.78 -12.60 79.32
N LEU A 45 9.26 -13.68 79.92
CA LEU A 45 8.55 -14.74 79.18
C LEU A 45 7.26 -14.24 78.52
N GLU A 46 6.50 -13.37 79.20
CA GLU A 46 5.28 -12.77 78.66
C GLU A 46 5.55 -11.85 77.47
N ASP A 47 6.57 -10.99 77.57
CA ASP A 47 6.98 -10.10 76.48
C ASP A 47 7.51 -10.87 75.27
N LEU A 48 8.30 -11.94 75.49
CA LEU A 48 8.78 -12.81 74.41
C LEU A 48 7.63 -13.56 73.73
N SER A 49 6.71 -14.13 74.53
CA SER A 49 5.52 -14.81 74.01
C SER A 49 4.67 -13.89 73.14
N LYS A 50 4.48 -12.63 73.57
CA LYS A 50 3.73 -11.61 72.82
C LYS A 50 4.42 -11.23 71.51
N ARG A 51 5.75 -11.12 71.50
CA ARG A 51 6.54 -10.84 70.29
C ARG A 51 6.48 -11.99 69.29
N VAL A 52 6.67 -13.23 69.74
CA VAL A 52 6.58 -14.44 68.89
C VAL A 52 5.18 -14.57 68.30
N SER A 53 4.14 -14.38 69.11
CA SER A 53 2.75 -14.42 68.65
C SER A 53 2.45 -13.33 67.60
N GLY A 54 3.02 -12.12 67.78
CA GLY A 54 2.90 -11.04 66.81
C GLY A 54 3.60 -11.36 65.47
N ALA A 55 4.80 -11.93 65.51
CA ALA A 55 5.53 -12.34 64.32
C ALA A 55 4.81 -13.47 63.56
N LEU A 56 4.30 -14.48 64.28
CA LEU A 56 3.51 -15.56 63.70
C LEU A 56 2.24 -15.04 63.02
N ARG A 57 1.53 -14.08 63.66
CA ARG A 57 0.33 -13.48 63.06
C ARG A 57 0.64 -12.73 61.76
N LEU A 58 1.77 -12.02 61.70
CA LEU A 58 2.20 -11.33 60.48
C LEU A 58 2.52 -12.32 59.34
N ILE A 59 3.31 -13.37 59.62
CA ILE A 59 3.64 -14.39 58.63
C ILE A 59 2.37 -15.11 58.13
N THR A 60 1.43 -15.40 59.04
CA THR A 60 0.16 -16.04 58.67
C THR A 60 -0.66 -15.13 57.75
N SER A 61 -0.74 -13.83 58.05
CA SER A 61 -1.43 -12.85 57.20
C SER A 61 -0.78 -12.71 55.81
N ASP A 62 0.55 -12.75 55.73
CA ASP A 62 1.26 -12.67 54.46
C ASP A 62 1.07 -13.94 53.63
N MET A 63 1.04 -15.12 54.27
CA MET A 63 0.71 -16.39 53.61
C MET A 63 -0.71 -16.36 53.03
N GLU A 64 -1.70 -15.90 53.80
CA GLU A 64 -3.08 -15.76 53.32
C GLU A 64 -3.18 -14.80 52.12
N SER A 65 -2.44 -13.68 52.16
CA SER A 65 -2.33 -12.74 51.05
C SER A 65 -1.72 -13.38 49.80
N LEU A 66 -0.61 -14.12 49.95
CA LEU A 66 0.04 -14.83 48.85
C LEU A 66 -0.86 -15.91 48.23
N ILE A 67 -1.60 -16.65 49.05
CA ILE A 67 -2.61 -17.62 48.58
C ILE A 67 -3.70 -16.89 47.78
N GLY A 68 -4.14 -15.73 48.26
CA GLY A 68 -5.08 -14.86 47.55
C GLY A 68 -4.57 -14.45 46.17
N VAL A 69 -3.34 -13.93 46.09
CA VAL A 69 -2.70 -13.55 44.83
C VAL A 69 -2.51 -14.76 43.90
N HIS A 70 -2.08 -15.90 44.42
CA HIS A 70 -1.93 -17.12 43.64
C HIS A 70 -3.27 -17.57 43.04
N SER A 71 -4.36 -17.51 43.82
CA SER A 71 -5.71 -17.84 43.32
C SER A 71 -6.17 -16.90 42.20
N GLN A 72 -5.81 -15.62 42.26
CA GLN A 72 -6.10 -14.65 41.20
C GLN A 72 -5.27 -14.94 39.94
N LEU A 73 -3.97 -15.19 40.10
CA LEU A 73 -3.10 -15.57 38.98
C LEU A 73 -3.57 -16.86 38.31
N LYS A 74 -4.05 -17.84 39.09
CA LYS A 74 -4.60 -19.08 38.55
C LYS A 74 -5.85 -18.84 37.72
N LYS A 75 -6.77 -17.98 38.19
CA LYS A 75 -7.94 -17.57 37.40
C LYS A 75 -7.55 -16.88 36.09
N ILE A 76 -6.51 -16.04 36.13
CA ILE A 76 -5.99 -15.39 34.92
C ILE A 76 -5.40 -16.43 33.96
N GLU A 77 -4.61 -17.38 34.46
CA GLU A 77 -4.06 -18.48 33.66
C GLU A 77 -5.18 -19.30 32.98
N ASP A 78 -6.18 -19.71 33.75
CA ASP A 78 -7.31 -20.49 33.23
C ASP A 78 -8.11 -19.71 32.17
N HIS A 79 -8.30 -18.40 32.38
CA HIS A 79 -8.96 -17.54 31.39
C HIS A 79 -8.15 -17.42 30.10
N LEU A 80 -6.83 -17.24 30.19
CA LEU A 80 -5.96 -17.16 29.02
C LEU A 80 -5.93 -18.49 28.24
N LEU A 81 -5.92 -19.63 28.94
CA LEU A 81 -6.03 -20.95 28.30
C LEU A 81 -7.35 -21.12 27.55
N HIS A 82 -8.46 -20.62 28.11
CA HIS A 82 -9.76 -20.67 27.44
C HIS A 82 -9.78 -19.81 26.17
N VAL A 83 -9.26 -18.58 26.25
CA VAL A 83 -9.15 -17.68 25.08
C VAL A 83 -8.27 -18.29 23.98
N ASP A 84 -7.14 -18.91 24.34
CA ASP A 84 -6.27 -19.62 23.38
C ASP A 84 -7.01 -20.76 22.67
N ALA A 85 -7.82 -21.54 23.41
CA ALA A 85 -8.64 -22.60 22.83
C ALA A 85 -9.69 -22.03 21.85
N ASP A 86 -10.39 -20.95 22.22
CA ASP A 86 -11.38 -20.31 21.35
C ASP A 86 -10.75 -19.74 20.07
N ILE A 87 -9.57 -19.11 20.17
CA ILE A 87 -8.81 -18.63 19.01
C ILE A 87 -8.45 -19.80 18.10
N LYS A 88 -7.96 -20.91 18.65
CA LYS A 88 -7.62 -22.11 17.86
C LYS A 88 -8.85 -22.70 17.15
N ILE A 89 -10.01 -22.72 17.82
CA ILE A 89 -11.27 -23.16 17.24
C ILE A 89 -11.69 -22.24 16.08
N ALA A 90 -11.64 -20.92 16.27
CA ALA A 90 -11.96 -19.94 15.24
C ALA A 90 -11.03 -20.07 14.02
N MET A 91 -9.73 -20.22 14.24
CA MET A 91 -8.73 -20.44 13.19
C MET A 91 -9.01 -21.73 12.41
N SER A 92 -9.37 -22.82 13.09
CA SER A 92 -9.76 -24.09 12.42
C SER A 92 -11.00 -23.93 11.53
N SER A 93 -11.89 -22.98 11.84
CA SER A 93 -13.10 -22.72 11.05
C SER A 93 -12.77 -22.00 9.74
N ILE A 94 -11.82 -21.07 9.75
CA ILE A 94 -11.29 -20.40 8.54
C ILE A 94 -10.55 -21.42 7.65
N GLU A 95 -9.86 -22.40 8.25
CA GLU A 95 -9.20 -23.48 7.52
C GLU A 95 -10.19 -24.46 6.86
N ARG A 96 -11.42 -24.57 7.34
CA ARG A 96 -12.45 -25.49 6.82
C ARG A 96 -13.23 -24.97 5.62
N LEU A 97 -13.15 -23.67 5.30
CA LEU A 97 -13.85 -23.13 4.14
C LEU A 97 -13.35 -23.80 2.84
N PRO A 98 -14.23 -24.33 2.00
CA PRO A 98 -13.84 -24.81 0.67
C PRO A 98 -13.18 -23.70 -0.13
N VAL A 99 -12.27 -24.08 -1.02
CA VAL A 99 -11.51 -23.10 -1.78
C VAL A 99 -12.41 -22.26 -2.69
N GLU A 100 -13.48 -22.87 -3.20
CA GLU A 100 -14.47 -22.22 -4.06
C GLU A 100 -15.16 -21.07 -3.32
N ILE A 101 -15.46 -21.25 -2.04
CA ILE A 101 -16.06 -20.21 -1.21
C ILE A 101 -15.06 -19.09 -0.95
N LEU A 102 -13.79 -19.43 -0.68
CA LEU A 102 -12.74 -18.42 -0.51
C LEU A 102 -12.55 -17.58 -1.77
N VAL A 103 -12.55 -18.19 -2.97
CA VAL A 103 -12.46 -17.46 -4.25
C VAL A 103 -13.63 -16.50 -4.41
N GLN A 104 -14.87 -16.93 -4.08
CA GLN A 104 -16.03 -16.05 -4.16
C GLN A 104 -15.96 -14.89 -3.16
N VAL A 105 -15.51 -15.17 -1.93
CA VAL A 105 -15.27 -14.13 -0.92
C VAL A 105 -14.21 -13.14 -1.39
N PHE A 106 -13.11 -13.61 -1.98
CA PHE A 106 -12.03 -12.74 -2.46
C PHE A 106 -12.53 -11.83 -3.57
N LYS A 107 -13.26 -12.38 -4.55
CA LYS A 107 -13.88 -11.59 -5.64
C LYS A 107 -14.87 -10.55 -5.12
N ALA A 108 -15.61 -10.87 -4.06
CA ALA A 108 -16.56 -9.93 -3.45
C ALA A 108 -15.86 -8.87 -2.57
N ALA A 109 -14.69 -9.19 -2.01
CA ALA A 109 -13.95 -8.33 -1.11
C ALA A 109 -13.01 -7.35 -1.83
N THR A 110 -12.64 -7.62 -3.08
CA THR A 110 -11.79 -6.74 -3.88
C THR A 110 -12.63 -5.65 -4.54
N SER A 111 -12.25 -4.39 -4.37
CA SER A 111 -12.85 -3.27 -5.07
C SER A 111 -12.60 -3.34 -6.58
N GLU A 112 -13.36 -2.53 -7.34
CA GLU A 112 -13.25 -2.56 -8.80
C GLU A 112 -11.91 -2.04 -9.33
N MET A 113 -11.18 -1.16 -8.64
CA MET A 113 -9.87 -0.66 -9.10
C MET A 113 -9.14 -0.01 -7.91
N GLY A 114 -8.15 -0.70 -7.35
CA GLY A 114 -7.29 -0.16 -6.28
C GLY A 114 -5.86 0.07 -6.78
N ASP A 115 -5.04 0.77 -5.99
CA ASP A 115 -3.65 1.07 -6.38
C ASP A 115 -2.75 -0.17 -6.17
N ALA A 116 -2.10 -0.63 -7.24
CA ALA A 116 -1.23 -1.82 -7.21
C ALA A 116 0.05 -1.64 -6.38
N LEU A 117 0.38 -0.41 -5.99
CA LEU A 117 1.56 -0.08 -5.21
C LEU A 117 1.24 0.24 -3.74
N ASP A 118 -0.04 0.39 -3.41
CA ASP A 118 -0.46 0.45 -2.02
C ASP A 118 -0.52 -0.97 -1.42
N MET A 119 0.32 -1.23 -0.42
CA MET A 119 0.30 -2.48 0.33
C MET A 119 -1.02 -2.72 1.11
N ARG A 120 -1.89 -1.71 1.22
CA ARG A 120 -3.24 -1.81 1.79
C ARG A 120 -4.29 -2.24 0.75
N TRP A 121 -3.92 -2.33 -0.53
CA TRP A 121 -4.78 -2.85 -1.58
C TRP A 121 -5.26 -4.27 -1.23
N GLU A 122 -6.55 -4.54 -1.47
CA GLU A 122 -7.25 -5.70 -0.94
C GLU A 122 -6.56 -7.04 -1.29
N PRO A 123 -6.03 -7.25 -2.51
CA PRO A 123 -5.24 -8.44 -2.83
C PRO A 123 -4.01 -8.66 -1.94
N PHE A 124 -3.30 -7.60 -1.54
CA PHE A 124 -2.20 -7.73 -0.58
C PHE A 124 -2.70 -8.10 0.80
N VAL A 125 -3.77 -7.46 1.28
CA VAL A 125 -4.36 -7.74 2.60
C VAL A 125 -4.83 -9.19 2.67
N ILE A 126 -5.59 -9.63 1.67
CA ILE A 126 -6.12 -11.00 1.56
C ILE A 126 -4.98 -12.03 1.50
N SER A 127 -3.96 -11.80 0.67
CA SER A 127 -2.83 -12.74 0.52
C SER A 127 -1.87 -12.77 1.73
N ARG A 128 -2.04 -11.88 2.71
CA ARG A 128 -1.25 -11.84 3.95
C ARG A 128 -1.88 -12.57 5.14
N VAL A 129 -3.17 -12.93 5.07
CA VAL A 129 -3.91 -13.54 6.18
C VAL A 129 -3.29 -14.86 6.64
N CYS A 130 -3.15 -15.84 5.73
CA CYS A 130 -2.51 -17.12 6.04
C CYS A 130 -1.99 -17.80 4.76
N HIS A 131 -1.24 -18.90 4.91
CA HIS A 131 -0.70 -19.66 3.78
C HIS A 131 -1.80 -20.12 2.80
N LYS A 132 -2.93 -20.62 3.33
CA LYS A 132 -4.06 -21.06 2.50
C LYS A 132 -4.62 -19.91 1.67
N TRP A 133 -4.89 -18.76 2.29
CA TRP A 133 -5.44 -17.60 1.58
C TRP A 133 -4.47 -17.07 0.53
N ARG A 134 -3.18 -17.05 0.82
CA ARG A 134 -2.14 -16.69 -0.15
C ARG A 134 -2.17 -17.62 -1.37
N PHE A 135 -2.16 -18.92 -1.14
CA PHE A 135 -2.22 -19.92 -2.21
C PHE A 135 -3.49 -19.75 -3.06
N VAL A 136 -4.64 -19.54 -2.43
CA VAL A 136 -5.89 -19.31 -3.17
C VAL A 136 -5.84 -18.01 -3.97
N ALA A 137 -5.31 -16.93 -3.37
CA ALA A 137 -5.21 -15.62 -4.01
C ALA A 137 -4.23 -15.60 -5.19
N THR A 138 -3.14 -16.38 -5.17
CA THR A 138 -2.15 -16.40 -6.26
C THR A 138 -2.45 -17.47 -7.29
N GLU A 139 -2.84 -18.68 -6.89
CA GLU A 139 -2.96 -19.81 -7.81
C GLU A 139 -4.39 -20.03 -8.33
N GLN A 140 -5.41 -19.63 -7.57
CA GLN A 140 -6.81 -19.98 -7.88
C GLN A 140 -7.72 -18.79 -8.14
N CYS A 141 -7.25 -17.57 -7.82
CA CYS A 141 -7.97 -16.33 -8.08
C CYS A 141 -7.03 -15.24 -8.64
N PRO A 142 -6.22 -15.51 -9.68
CA PRO A 142 -5.28 -14.53 -10.22
C PRO A 142 -5.99 -13.28 -10.76
N GLU A 143 -7.28 -13.37 -11.10
CA GLU A 143 -8.08 -12.26 -11.62
C GLU A 143 -8.19 -11.08 -10.64
N MET A 144 -7.93 -11.28 -9.34
CA MET A 144 -7.92 -10.18 -8.38
C MET A 144 -6.71 -9.24 -8.54
N TRP A 145 -5.66 -9.69 -9.23
CA TRP A 145 -4.43 -8.92 -9.45
C TRP A 145 -4.41 -8.19 -10.79
N THR A 146 -5.44 -8.37 -11.62
CA THR A 146 -5.41 -7.91 -13.02
C THR A 146 -6.02 -6.53 -13.23
N LYS A 147 -6.74 -6.01 -12.22
CA LYS A 147 -7.44 -4.74 -12.31
C LYS A 147 -6.95 -3.74 -11.25
N PHE A 148 -6.20 -2.73 -11.67
CA PHE A 148 -5.52 -1.83 -10.74
C PHE A 148 -5.25 -0.44 -11.32
N MET A 149 -4.98 0.52 -10.44
CA MET A 149 -4.45 1.84 -10.80
C MET A 149 -3.01 1.97 -10.33
N LEU A 150 -2.34 2.96 -10.86
CA LEU A 150 -0.96 3.31 -10.62
C LEU A 150 -0.88 4.83 -10.57
N GLU A 151 -0.94 5.39 -9.36
CA GLU A 151 -0.96 6.83 -9.14
C GLU A 151 0.42 7.37 -8.76
N HIS A 152 0.82 8.47 -9.40
CA HIS A 152 2.12 9.11 -9.14
C HIS A 152 2.41 9.38 -7.67
N ALA A 153 1.39 9.82 -6.92
CA ALA A 153 1.55 10.22 -5.52
C ALA A 153 2.03 9.07 -4.60
N VAL A 154 1.94 7.82 -5.06
CA VAL A 154 2.26 6.64 -4.24
C VAL A 154 3.72 6.21 -4.37
N TRP A 155 4.36 6.40 -5.53
CA TRP A 155 5.67 5.81 -5.82
C TRP A 155 6.89 6.72 -5.64
N ASP A 156 6.72 8.02 -5.40
CA ASP A 156 7.87 8.96 -5.27
C ASP A 156 8.74 8.65 -4.05
N ASP A 157 8.11 8.20 -2.96
CA ASP A 157 8.75 7.85 -1.69
C ASP A 157 9.04 6.34 -1.56
N MET A 158 8.70 5.54 -2.59
CA MET A 158 8.94 4.10 -2.57
C MET A 158 10.37 3.77 -2.97
N GLU A 159 10.99 2.84 -2.25
CA GLU A 159 12.36 2.38 -2.54
C GLU A 159 12.45 1.62 -3.87
N ASP A 160 11.47 0.73 -4.15
CA ASP A 160 11.41 -0.06 -5.37
C ASP A 160 9.97 -0.36 -5.81
N PRO A 161 9.28 0.60 -6.45
CA PRO A 161 7.92 0.40 -6.95
C PRO A 161 7.86 -0.58 -8.15
N ALA A 162 8.94 -0.72 -8.92
CA ALA A 162 9.01 -1.63 -10.06
C ALA A 162 8.99 -3.10 -9.60
N ALA A 163 9.71 -3.45 -8.53
CA ALA A 163 9.65 -4.79 -7.95
C ALA A 163 8.24 -5.13 -7.42
N LEU A 164 7.54 -4.16 -6.83
CA LEU A 164 6.17 -4.38 -6.36
C LEU A 164 5.21 -4.57 -7.53
N LEU A 165 5.31 -3.77 -8.58
CA LEU A 165 4.53 -3.96 -9.80
C LEU A 165 4.83 -5.33 -10.43
N SER A 166 6.10 -5.70 -10.57
CA SER A 166 6.53 -7.01 -11.08
C SER A 166 5.90 -8.16 -10.29
N LEU A 167 5.80 -8.02 -8.95
CA LEU A 167 5.09 -8.98 -8.11
C LEU A 167 3.60 -9.04 -8.45
N VAL A 168 2.92 -7.91 -8.59
CA VAL A 168 1.49 -7.85 -8.99
C VAL A 168 1.27 -8.51 -10.34
N LEU A 169 2.08 -8.16 -11.35
CA LEU A 169 2.00 -8.71 -12.70
C LEU A 169 2.23 -10.23 -12.69
N SER A 170 3.20 -10.72 -11.91
CA SER A 170 3.46 -12.16 -11.79
C SER A 170 2.27 -12.93 -11.19
N ARG A 171 1.50 -12.30 -10.29
CA ARG A 171 0.31 -12.91 -9.66
C ARG A 171 -0.93 -12.85 -10.54
N GLY A 172 -0.99 -11.89 -11.48
CA GLY A 172 -2.00 -11.85 -12.54
C GLY A 172 -1.84 -12.98 -13.58
N ALA A 173 -0.70 -13.67 -13.59
CA ALA A 173 -0.39 -14.77 -14.50
C ALA A 173 -0.57 -14.36 -15.99
N GLU A 174 -1.22 -15.20 -16.81
CA GLU A 174 -1.52 -14.93 -18.22
C GLU A 174 -2.90 -14.29 -18.44
N ARG A 175 -3.51 -13.72 -17.40
CA ARG A 175 -4.82 -13.09 -17.49
C ARG A 175 -4.73 -11.71 -18.12
N SER A 176 -5.84 -11.26 -18.70
CA SER A 176 -5.88 -9.95 -19.33
C SER A 176 -5.89 -8.83 -18.29
N LEU A 177 -5.07 -7.80 -18.51
CA LEU A 177 -4.85 -6.67 -17.61
C LEU A 177 -5.79 -5.50 -17.92
N GLU A 178 -6.30 -4.88 -16.87
CA GLU A 178 -7.12 -3.69 -16.90
C GLU A 178 -6.51 -2.65 -15.96
N PHE A 179 -5.94 -1.57 -16.47
CA PHE A 179 -5.26 -0.62 -15.59
C PHE A 179 -5.30 0.84 -16.04
N SER A 180 -5.09 1.71 -15.06
CA SER A 180 -4.86 3.14 -15.25
C SER A 180 -3.48 3.51 -14.72
N PHE A 181 -2.65 4.12 -15.55
CA PHE A 181 -1.32 4.59 -15.18
C PHE A 181 -1.27 6.11 -15.28
N ASP A 182 -1.11 6.80 -14.15
CA ASP A 182 -0.98 8.26 -14.09
C ASP A 182 0.42 8.65 -13.62
N ALA A 183 1.22 9.18 -14.55
CA ALA A 183 2.57 9.69 -14.34
C ALA A 183 2.63 11.21 -14.45
N ARG A 184 1.51 11.93 -14.28
CA ARG A 184 1.53 13.39 -14.07
C ARG A 184 2.34 13.67 -12.81
N ALA A 185 3.34 14.54 -12.88
CA ALA A 185 4.09 14.91 -11.67
C ALA A 185 3.09 15.45 -10.65
N GLY A 186 3.18 14.95 -9.41
CA GLY A 186 2.43 15.51 -8.32
C GLY A 186 2.64 17.02 -8.29
N LYS A 187 1.57 17.79 -8.03
CA LYS A 187 1.72 19.22 -7.75
C LYS A 187 2.81 19.35 -6.69
N ASN A 188 3.98 19.88 -7.06
CA ASN A 188 4.93 20.33 -6.07
C ASN A 188 4.17 21.31 -5.19
N VAL A 189 4.01 20.94 -3.92
CA VAL A 189 3.63 21.86 -2.85
C VAL A 189 4.78 22.85 -2.71
N THR A 190 4.87 23.83 -3.62
CA THR A 190 5.60 25.07 -3.48
C THR A 190 4.93 26.14 -4.34
N GLU A 191 3.64 26.34 -4.12
CA GLU A 191 2.98 27.61 -4.39
C GLU A 191 3.21 28.56 -3.19
N TYR A 192 4.46 28.67 -2.71
CA TYR A 192 4.93 29.68 -1.77
C TYR A 192 6.46 29.78 -1.92
N GLU A 193 6.90 30.58 -2.88
CA GLU A 193 8.10 31.43 -2.83
C GLU A 193 8.22 32.15 -4.18
N SER A 194 7.20 32.95 -4.48
CA SER A 194 7.34 34.12 -5.35
C SER A 194 7.37 35.32 -4.43
N GLU A 195 8.55 35.67 -3.94
CA GLU A 195 8.97 37.06 -3.81
C GLU A 195 10.46 37.09 -3.43
N ASN A 196 11.21 37.85 -4.22
CA ASN A 196 12.65 38.16 -4.11
C ASN A 196 13.60 37.14 -4.75
N ASP A 197 13.92 37.33 -6.03
CA ASP A 197 15.20 37.99 -6.31
C ASP A 197 15.20 38.69 -7.69
N SER A 198 15.68 39.91 -7.65
CA SER A 198 15.93 40.82 -8.75
C SER A 198 17.06 40.35 -9.66
N GLY A 199 16.88 40.43 -10.98
CA GLY A 199 17.99 40.17 -11.91
C GLY A 199 17.63 40.38 -13.37
N GLU A 200 17.71 41.64 -13.80
CA GLU A 200 18.07 42.12 -15.15
C GLU A 200 17.60 41.36 -16.40
N TYR A 201 16.77 42.07 -17.18
CA TYR A 201 16.59 41.87 -18.60
C TYR A 201 17.91 42.10 -19.34
N LEU A 202 18.44 41.07 -20.00
CA LEU A 202 19.25 41.23 -21.19
C LEU A 202 18.75 40.25 -22.26
N SER A 203 18.27 40.85 -23.35
CA SER A 203 18.01 40.22 -24.63
C SER A 203 19.34 39.84 -25.27
N ASP A 204 19.59 38.55 -25.43
CA ASP A 204 20.54 38.04 -26.42
C ASP A 204 19.81 36.99 -27.27
N GLU A 205 19.55 37.38 -28.52
CA GLU A 205 19.30 36.47 -29.63
C GLU A 205 20.49 35.51 -29.77
N ASP A 206 20.23 34.26 -30.17
CA ASP A 206 21.19 33.15 -30.31
C ASP A 206 21.59 32.42 -29.02
N ASN A 207 20.65 31.64 -28.47
CA ASN A 207 20.97 30.47 -27.67
C ASN A 207 19.97 29.33 -27.93
N ASP A 208 20.11 28.68 -29.10
CA ASP A 208 19.60 27.32 -29.36
C ASP A 208 20.41 26.28 -28.54
N VAL A 209 20.54 26.53 -27.24
CA VAL A 209 21.09 25.56 -26.29
C VAL A 209 19.93 24.68 -25.87
N ILE A 210 19.91 23.50 -26.47
CA ILE A 210 19.18 22.31 -26.08
C ILE A 210 19.23 22.18 -24.55
N TYR A 211 18.20 22.68 -23.86
CA TYR A 211 17.89 22.23 -22.51
C TYR A 211 17.36 20.80 -22.64
N ALA A 212 18.27 19.84 -22.82
CA ALA A 212 18.04 18.48 -22.42
C ALA A 212 17.90 18.52 -20.89
N ARG A 213 16.70 18.91 -20.43
CA ARG A 213 16.30 18.91 -19.04
C ARG A 213 16.63 17.52 -18.53
N ARG A 214 17.51 17.43 -17.53
CA ARG A 214 17.77 16.15 -16.86
C ARG A 214 16.41 15.56 -16.46
N PRO A 215 16.18 14.26 -16.70
CA PRO A 215 14.94 13.62 -16.28
C PRO A 215 14.76 13.88 -14.78
N ARG A 216 13.54 14.27 -14.38
CA ARG A 216 13.24 14.37 -12.94
C ARG A 216 13.43 12.98 -12.34
N LYS A 217 13.80 12.89 -11.06
CA LYS A 217 13.95 11.58 -10.40
C LYS A 217 12.69 10.72 -10.59
N ASP A 218 11.53 11.37 -10.53
CA ASP A 218 10.20 10.80 -10.72
C ASP A 218 9.99 10.23 -12.14
N ASP A 219 10.64 10.82 -13.16
CA ASP A 219 10.58 10.32 -14.53
C ASP A 219 11.29 8.98 -14.69
N ILE A 220 12.40 8.75 -13.96
CA ILE A 220 13.17 7.50 -14.03
C ILE A 220 12.32 6.35 -13.49
N VAL A 221 11.60 6.61 -12.39
CA VAL A 221 10.71 5.64 -11.76
C VAL A 221 9.50 5.38 -12.67
N ALA A 222 8.85 6.43 -13.17
CA ALA A 222 7.73 6.29 -14.10
C ALA A 222 8.12 5.56 -15.39
N GLU A 223 9.32 5.81 -15.92
CA GLU A 223 9.87 5.09 -17.07
C GLU A 223 10.06 3.60 -16.76
N ALA A 224 10.64 3.25 -15.61
CA ALA A 224 10.82 1.85 -15.21
C ALA A 224 9.48 1.10 -15.09
N ILE A 225 8.50 1.72 -14.44
CA ILE A 225 7.15 1.16 -14.27
C ILE A 225 6.45 1.01 -15.63
N LEU A 226 6.55 2.02 -16.51
CA LEU A 226 5.98 1.96 -17.84
C LEU A 226 6.64 0.87 -18.70
N GLN A 227 7.95 0.71 -18.62
CA GLN A 227 8.68 -0.37 -19.30
C GLN A 227 8.21 -1.75 -18.82
N ASP A 228 7.97 -1.93 -17.52
CA ASP A 228 7.40 -3.16 -16.98
C ASP A 228 6.00 -3.43 -17.53
N LEU A 229 5.12 -2.43 -17.56
CA LEU A 229 3.79 -2.57 -18.17
C LEU A 229 3.88 -2.95 -19.65
N VAL A 230 4.76 -2.29 -20.41
CA VAL A 230 4.96 -2.53 -21.86
C VAL A 230 5.43 -3.95 -22.16
N ARG A 231 6.26 -4.56 -21.29
CA ARG A 231 6.65 -5.97 -21.42
C ARG A 231 5.45 -6.92 -21.38
N HIS A 232 4.37 -6.53 -20.70
CA HIS A 232 3.14 -7.29 -20.58
C HIS A 232 2.02 -6.82 -21.55
N CYS A 233 2.35 -6.07 -22.61
CA CYS A 233 1.36 -5.53 -23.56
C CYS A 233 0.46 -6.57 -24.23
N HIS A 234 0.94 -7.81 -24.39
CA HIS A 234 0.15 -8.91 -24.93
C HIS A 234 -1.10 -9.27 -24.09
N GLN A 235 -1.08 -8.91 -22.80
CA GLN A 235 -2.18 -9.15 -21.86
C GLN A 235 -3.14 -7.96 -21.75
N TRP A 236 -2.82 -6.81 -22.31
CA TRP A 236 -3.62 -5.60 -22.12
C TRP A 236 -5.02 -5.76 -22.71
N ARG A 237 -6.04 -5.46 -21.91
CA ARG A 237 -7.45 -5.47 -22.31
C ARG A 237 -8.06 -4.07 -22.30
N ASP A 238 -8.03 -3.42 -21.15
CA ASP A 238 -8.53 -2.05 -20.99
C ASP A 238 -7.44 -1.21 -20.34
N VAL A 239 -6.84 -0.28 -21.09
CA VAL A 239 -5.70 0.49 -20.62
C VAL A 239 -5.97 1.98 -20.73
N HIS A 240 -5.68 2.69 -19.64
CA HIS A 240 -5.73 4.15 -19.57
C HIS A 240 -4.34 4.68 -19.19
N PHE A 241 -3.76 5.50 -20.06
CA PHE A 241 -2.49 6.18 -19.80
C PHE A 241 -2.73 7.67 -19.59
N SER A 242 -2.12 8.23 -18.56
CA SER A 242 -2.00 9.66 -18.32
C SER A 242 -0.52 9.96 -18.13
N ILE A 243 0.18 10.24 -19.23
CA ILE A 243 1.65 10.34 -19.23
C ILE A 243 2.15 11.63 -19.89
N PRO A 244 3.30 12.17 -19.44
CA PRO A 244 4.01 13.25 -20.13
C PRO A 244 4.45 12.87 -21.54
N ALA A 245 4.61 13.87 -22.41
CA ALA A 245 4.90 13.63 -23.82
C ALA A 245 6.24 12.94 -24.07
N ARG A 246 7.21 13.22 -23.20
CA ARG A 246 8.53 12.57 -23.21
C ARG A 246 8.48 11.04 -23.03
N LEU A 247 7.47 10.49 -22.35
CA LEU A 247 7.37 9.04 -22.12
C LEU A 247 6.69 8.28 -23.27
N PHE A 248 6.13 8.97 -24.26
CA PHE A 248 5.39 8.33 -25.37
C PHE A 248 6.23 7.36 -26.19
N SER A 249 7.51 7.65 -26.37
CA SER A 249 8.41 6.79 -27.15
C SER A 249 8.52 5.39 -26.55
N LEU A 250 8.33 5.23 -25.24
CA LEU A 250 8.36 3.95 -24.53
C LEU A 250 7.20 3.02 -24.90
N LEU A 251 6.12 3.56 -25.48
CA LEU A 251 5.00 2.74 -25.97
C LEU A 251 5.27 2.15 -27.36
N SER A 252 6.28 2.60 -28.11
CA SER A 252 6.58 2.09 -29.45
C SER A 252 6.68 0.55 -29.56
N PRO A 253 7.25 -0.19 -28.58
CA PRO A 253 7.37 -1.64 -28.64
C PRO A 253 6.05 -2.42 -28.62
N ILE A 254 4.93 -1.80 -28.24
CA ILE A 254 3.64 -2.51 -28.15
C ILE A 254 3.05 -2.84 -29.53
N ARG A 255 3.52 -2.17 -30.58
CA ARG A 255 3.03 -2.31 -31.94
C ARG A 255 3.06 -3.78 -32.39
N GLY A 256 1.94 -4.27 -32.90
CA GLY A 256 1.81 -5.64 -33.40
C GLY A 256 1.62 -6.70 -32.32
N ASN A 257 1.60 -6.33 -31.03
CA ASN A 257 1.51 -7.27 -29.91
C ASN A 257 0.39 -6.92 -28.93
N LEU A 258 -0.80 -6.59 -29.46
CA LEU A 258 -1.97 -6.19 -28.69
C LEU A 258 -3.18 -7.13 -28.93
N PRO A 259 -3.03 -8.47 -28.81
CA PRO A 259 -4.06 -9.42 -29.20
C PRO A 259 -5.34 -9.35 -28.34
N ALA A 260 -5.22 -8.94 -27.08
CA ALA A 260 -6.32 -8.88 -26.12
C ALA A 260 -6.95 -7.48 -25.95
N LEU A 261 -6.38 -6.44 -26.60
CA LEU A 261 -6.74 -5.05 -26.33
C LEU A 261 -8.13 -4.73 -26.86
N ILE A 262 -9.00 -4.21 -25.99
CA ILE A 262 -10.38 -3.81 -26.26
C ILE A 262 -10.57 -2.30 -26.15
N ARG A 263 -9.96 -1.67 -25.13
CA ARG A 263 -10.04 -0.22 -24.91
C ARG A 263 -8.66 0.35 -24.67
N PHE A 264 -8.38 1.45 -25.37
CA PHE A 264 -7.17 2.22 -25.20
C PHE A 264 -7.54 3.69 -25.00
N CYS A 265 -7.15 4.23 -23.85
CA CYS A 265 -7.35 5.63 -23.54
C CYS A 265 -6.00 6.27 -23.24
N LEU A 266 -5.77 7.45 -23.80
CA LEU A 266 -4.55 8.19 -23.59
C LEU A 266 -4.86 9.66 -23.32
N ASP A 267 -4.34 10.14 -22.19
CA ASP A 267 -4.41 11.50 -21.73
C ASP A 267 -3.01 12.14 -21.71
N GLY A 268 -2.87 13.27 -22.40
CA GLY A 268 -1.63 14.06 -22.41
C GLY A 268 -1.51 14.96 -21.18
N ALA A 269 -0.51 14.70 -20.34
CA ALA A 269 -0.18 15.56 -19.20
C ALA A 269 0.36 16.94 -19.65
N ALA A 270 -0.09 18.01 -18.99
CA ALA A 270 0.13 19.41 -19.38
C ALA A 270 1.57 19.96 -19.19
N GLU A 271 2.50 19.14 -18.68
CA GLU A 271 3.74 19.63 -18.06
C GLU A 271 4.92 19.85 -19.02
N ASP A 272 4.84 19.35 -20.25
CA ASP A 272 5.92 19.53 -21.23
C ASP A 272 5.81 20.88 -21.95
N TYR A 273 6.30 21.93 -21.29
CA TYR A 273 6.65 23.20 -21.94
C TYR A 273 7.91 22.97 -22.80
N GLY A 274 7.75 22.93 -24.12
CA GLY A 274 8.88 23.13 -25.04
C GLY A 274 9.40 21.91 -25.80
N VAL A 275 8.89 20.70 -25.59
CA VAL A 275 9.34 19.54 -26.38
C VAL A 275 8.69 19.60 -27.77
N GLN A 276 9.43 20.14 -28.75
CA GLN A 276 9.27 19.78 -30.17
C GLN A 276 9.94 18.42 -30.36
N SER A 277 9.41 17.36 -29.76
CA SER A 277 9.73 16.03 -30.28
C SER A 277 9.03 15.98 -31.63
N SER A 278 9.80 15.77 -32.69
CA SER A 278 9.28 15.38 -33.99
C SER A 278 8.44 14.13 -33.76
N ILE A 279 7.13 14.31 -33.63
CA ILE A 279 6.22 13.22 -33.26
C ILE A 279 6.19 12.30 -34.47
N PRO A 280 6.79 11.09 -34.41
CA PRO A 280 6.61 10.15 -35.49
C PRO A 280 5.11 9.83 -35.54
N GLU A 281 4.53 9.64 -36.72
CA GLU A 281 3.23 8.98 -36.81
C GLU A 281 3.38 7.59 -36.19
N VAL A 282 3.01 7.45 -34.91
CA VAL A 282 3.26 6.19 -34.19
C VAL A 282 2.02 5.32 -34.33
N PHE A 283 2.10 4.40 -35.27
CA PHE A 283 1.15 3.31 -35.45
C PHE A 283 1.25 2.27 -34.31
N ILE A 284 1.12 2.69 -33.05
CA ILE A 284 1.28 1.78 -31.90
C ILE A 284 0.11 0.80 -31.74
N LEU A 285 -1.06 1.13 -32.29
CA LEU A 285 -2.27 0.33 -32.15
C LEU A 285 -2.44 -0.72 -33.27
N ASP A 286 -1.50 -0.78 -34.22
CA ASP A 286 -1.49 -1.84 -35.24
C ASP A 286 -1.41 -3.21 -34.57
N GLY A 287 -2.14 -4.19 -35.11
CA GLY A 287 -2.17 -5.55 -34.57
C GLY A 287 -3.02 -5.69 -33.30
N ALA A 288 -3.97 -4.78 -33.08
CA ALA A 288 -5.02 -4.89 -32.06
C ALA A 288 -6.37 -5.31 -32.69
N PRO A 289 -6.59 -6.61 -33.00
CA PRO A 289 -7.78 -7.06 -33.73
C PRO A 289 -9.08 -6.92 -32.94
N LEU A 290 -9.01 -6.90 -31.61
CA LEU A 290 -10.17 -6.83 -30.71
C LEU A 290 -10.49 -5.39 -30.25
N LEU A 291 -9.72 -4.39 -30.68
CA LEU A 291 -9.84 -3.02 -30.20
C LEU A 291 -11.16 -2.40 -30.68
N LYS A 292 -11.93 -1.88 -29.72
CA LYS A 292 -13.29 -1.34 -29.93
C LYS A 292 -13.39 0.14 -29.62
N THR A 293 -12.61 0.63 -28.66
CA THR A 293 -12.68 2.02 -28.19
C THR A 293 -11.30 2.63 -28.12
N VAL A 294 -11.14 3.80 -28.75
CA VAL A 294 -9.97 4.65 -28.61
C VAL A 294 -10.40 6.01 -28.11
N SER A 295 -9.77 6.50 -27.05
CA SER A 295 -10.01 7.85 -26.52
C SER A 295 -8.70 8.59 -26.36
N LEU A 296 -8.63 9.79 -26.92
CA LEU A 296 -7.50 10.70 -26.79
C LEU A 296 -7.99 11.97 -26.11
N SER A 297 -7.42 12.30 -24.96
CA SER A 297 -7.63 13.58 -24.29
C SER A 297 -6.30 14.31 -24.16
N SER A 298 -6.31 15.62 -24.33
CA SER A 298 -5.16 16.44 -23.97
C SER A 298 -5.59 17.86 -23.71
N SER A 299 -4.99 18.46 -22.69
CA SER A 299 -5.09 19.90 -22.46
C SER A 299 -4.28 20.71 -23.47
N ARG A 300 -3.33 20.10 -24.20
CA ARG A 300 -2.41 20.77 -25.14
C ARG A 300 -2.17 20.00 -26.44
N ILE A 301 -1.58 20.69 -27.41
CA ILE A 301 -1.73 20.43 -28.85
C ILE A 301 -0.82 19.29 -29.39
N LYS A 302 0.14 18.79 -28.61
CA LYS A 302 1.22 17.91 -29.10
C LYS A 302 1.11 16.46 -28.59
N LEU A 303 0.03 15.77 -28.92
CA LEU A 303 -0.02 14.31 -28.81
C LEU A 303 0.21 13.65 -30.18
N PRO A 304 0.79 12.44 -30.23
CA PRO A 304 0.87 11.67 -31.46
C PRO A 304 -0.51 11.44 -32.07
N VAL A 305 -0.54 11.45 -33.38
CA VAL A 305 -1.69 11.03 -34.16
C VAL A 305 -1.71 9.50 -34.13
N LEU A 306 -2.66 8.90 -33.42
CA LEU A 306 -2.81 7.44 -33.38
C LEU A 306 -3.62 7.01 -34.60
N ASN A 307 -2.98 6.40 -35.59
CA ASN A 307 -3.68 5.84 -36.74
C ASN A 307 -4.09 4.39 -36.46
N PRO A 308 -5.40 4.11 -36.29
CA PRO A 308 -5.90 2.75 -36.12
C PRO A 308 -6.01 2.03 -37.47
N GLU A 309 -4.97 2.09 -38.30
CA GLU A 309 -4.93 1.30 -39.53
C GLU A 309 -4.86 -0.19 -39.17
N GLY A 310 -5.80 -0.98 -39.68
CA GLY A 310 -5.88 -2.40 -39.34
C GLY A 310 -6.60 -2.72 -38.01
N VAL A 311 -7.44 -1.80 -37.50
CA VAL A 311 -8.35 -2.06 -36.38
C VAL A 311 -9.77 -2.30 -36.91
N PRO A 312 -10.12 -3.54 -37.34
CA PRO A 312 -11.37 -3.80 -38.05
C PRO A 312 -12.62 -3.61 -37.18
N ASN A 313 -12.48 -3.75 -35.86
CA ASN A 313 -13.60 -3.78 -34.91
C ASN A 313 -13.81 -2.45 -34.16
N LEU A 314 -13.21 -1.35 -34.63
CA LEU A 314 -13.34 -0.06 -33.98
C LEU A 314 -14.81 0.41 -34.00
N THR A 315 -15.36 0.69 -32.82
CA THR A 315 -16.77 1.11 -32.64
C THR A 315 -16.91 2.52 -32.10
N SER A 316 -15.92 3.01 -31.36
CA SER A 316 -15.92 4.35 -30.77
C SER A 316 -14.53 4.98 -30.87
N TYR A 317 -14.47 6.20 -31.37
CA TYR A 317 -13.26 7.01 -31.42
C TYR A 317 -13.56 8.41 -30.86
N THR A 318 -12.80 8.84 -29.88
CA THR A 318 -12.89 10.18 -29.28
C THR A 318 -11.52 10.84 -29.31
N ASP A 319 -11.48 12.10 -29.73
CA ASP A 319 -10.27 12.93 -29.73
C ASP A 319 -10.61 14.35 -29.27
N ASP A 320 -10.40 14.60 -27.98
CA ASP A 320 -10.73 15.87 -27.32
C ASP A 320 -9.60 16.89 -27.38
N ARG A 321 -8.57 16.66 -28.19
CA ARG A 321 -7.44 17.59 -28.34
C ARG A 321 -7.92 18.88 -29.01
N PRO A 322 -7.44 20.06 -28.56
CA PRO A 322 -7.77 21.32 -29.22
C PRO A 322 -7.09 21.39 -30.60
N LEU A 323 -7.89 21.31 -31.66
CA LEU A 323 -7.41 21.47 -33.05
C LEU A 323 -6.92 22.90 -33.28
N ILE A 324 -5.66 23.07 -33.72
CA ILE A 324 -5.23 24.35 -34.30
C ILE A 324 -5.89 24.48 -35.66
N SER A 325 -6.57 25.60 -35.89
CA SER A 325 -7.13 25.95 -37.19
C SER A 325 -6.02 25.97 -38.25
N GLY A 326 -6.11 25.08 -39.26
CA GLY A 326 -5.17 25.04 -40.39
C GLY A 326 -4.39 23.73 -40.55
N ASP A 327 -4.44 22.80 -39.59
CA ASP A 327 -3.76 21.50 -39.74
C ASP A 327 -4.53 20.56 -40.69
N LEU A 328 -4.17 20.60 -41.97
CA LEU A 328 -4.74 19.74 -43.01
C LEU A 328 -4.40 18.25 -42.79
N THR A 329 -3.31 17.94 -42.09
CA THR A 329 -2.86 16.56 -41.86
C THR A 329 -3.77 15.84 -40.86
N LEU A 330 -4.14 16.50 -39.77
CA LEU A 330 -5.11 16.00 -38.78
C LEU A 330 -6.50 15.79 -39.40
N ARG A 331 -6.94 16.71 -40.26
CA ARG A 331 -8.21 16.56 -41.00
C ARG A 331 -8.20 15.32 -41.89
N GLN A 332 -7.13 15.13 -42.66
CA GLN A 332 -7.00 13.97 -43.54
C GLN A 332 -6.94 12.65 -42.75
N HIS A 333 -6.31 12.67 -41.57
CA HIS A 333 -6.25 11.55 -40.66
C HIS A 333 -7.63 11.13 -40.12
N PHE A 334 -8.43 12.07 -39.61
CA PHE A 334 -9.79 11.76 -39.14
C PHE A 334 -10.68 11.21 -40.25
N LEU A 335 -10.55 11.77 -41.46
CA LEU A 335 -11.25 11.25 -42.64
C LEU A 335 -10.79 9.83 -43.00
N ASN A 336 -9.51 9.50 -42.78
CA ASN A 336 -9.00 8.15 -42.99
C ASN A 336 -9.64 7.15 -42.00
N ILE A 337 -9.72 7.49 -40.71
CA ILE A 337 -10.36 6.64 -39.69
C ILE A 337 -11.80 6.31 -40.06
N ILE A 338 -12.58 7.32 -40.45
CA ILE A 338 -13.99 7.13 -40.84
C ILE A 338 -14.09 6.23 -42.07
N ARG A 339 -13.15 6.33 -43.02
CA ARG A 339 -13.12 5.49 -44.23
C ARG A 339 -12.71 4.04 -43.95
N THR A 340 -11.77 3.82 -43.02
CA THR A 340 -11.20 2.50 -42.75
C THR A 340 -11.94 1.71 -41.67
N SER A 341 -12.86 2.36 -40.94
CA SER A 341 -13.59 1.77 -39.80
C SER A 341 -15.08 1.58 -40.11
N PRO A 342 -15.50 0.50 -40.80
CA PRO A 342 -16.89 0.30 -41.22
C PRO A 342 -17.88 0.07 -40.05
N HIS A 343 -17.37 -0.31 -38.88
CA HIS A 343 -18.18 -0.60 -37.68
C HIS A 343 -18.24 0.57 -36.68
N LEU A 344 -17.70 1.74 -37.05
CA LEU A 344 -17.67 2.91 -36.20
C LEU A 344 -19.10 3.44 -35.95
N LYS A 345 -19.48 3.51 -34.66
CA LYS A 345 -20.80 3.98 -34.20
C LYS A 345 -20.74 5.35 -33.55
N SER A 346 -19.64 5.65 -32.87
CA SER A 346 -19.43 6.91 -32.17
C SER A 346 -18.12 7.54 -32.63
N PHE A 347 -18.18 8.81 -33.02
CA PHE A 347 -17.01 9.59 -33.43
C PHE A 347 -17.16 11.00 -32.85
N SER A 348 -16.22 11.39 -31.98
CA SER A 348 -16.23 12.71 -31.32
C SER A 348 -14.86 13.37 -31.48
N ILE A 349 -14.84 14.62 -31.95
CA ILE A 349 -13.63 15.44 -32.04
C ILE A 349 -13.89 16.83 -31.50
N LYS A 350 -12.94 17.40 -30.75
CA LYS A 350 -13.05 18.77 -30.24
C LYS A 350 -12.54 19.78 -31.27
N HIS A 351 -13.46 20.52 -31.90
CA HIS A 351 -13.13 21.59 -32.83
C HIS A 351 -13.04 22.94 -32.10
N CYS A 352 -11.85 23.54 -32.02
CA CYS A 352 -11.71 24.93 -31.57
C CYS A 352 -12.12 25.88 -32.70
N CYS A 353 -13.41 26.21 -32.79
CA CYS A 353 -13.86 27.34 -33.61
C CYS A 353 -13.54 28.64 -32.88
N SER A 354 -12.42 29.28 -33.20
CA SER A 354 -12.15 30.68 -32.87
C SER A 354 -12.18 31.51 -34.16
N GLU A 355 -13.38 31.74 -34.69
CA GLU A 355 -13.59 32.80 -35.68
C GLU A 355 -14.47 33.87 -35.03
N THR A 356 -13.82 34.86 -34.42
CA THR A 356 -14.44 36.18 -34.23
C THR A 356 -14.46 36.82 -35.62
N ILE A 357 -15.52 36.59 -36.39
CA ILE A 357 -15.77 37.34 -37.61
C ILE A 357 -16.19 38.75 -37.17
N VAL A 358 -15.22 39.68 -37.14
CA VAL A 358 -15.54 41.10 -37.17
C VAL A 358 -15.94 41.41 -38.60
N VAL A 359 -17.25 41.47 -38.83
CA VAL A 359 -17.80 42.01 -40.08
C VAL A 359 -17.56 43.51 -40.06
N GLY A 360 -16.69 43.99 -40.95
CA GLY A 360 -16.50 45.40 -41.30
C GLY A 360 -16.82 45.62 -42.76
#